data_AF-A0A3B9J9G4-F1
#
_entry.id   AF-A0A3B9J9G4-F1
#
_cell.length_a   1.000
_cell.length_b   1.000
_cell.length_c   1.000
_cell.angle_alpha   90.00
_cell.angle_beta   90.00
_cell.angle_gamma   90.00
#
_symmetry.space_group_name_H-M   'P 1'
#
loop_
_entity.id
_entity.type
_entity.pdbx_description
1 polymer ?
#
loop_
_entity_poly.entity_id
_entity_poly.type
_entity_poly.pdbx_seq_one_letter_code
_entity_poly.pdbx_strand_id
1 'polypeptide(L)'
;MEKDFWRAIIANKCAVPDSYTPSQLLPELLENLGSLDAELRDDLSLFILSSWLEGNKYSPMEMRAMVAPLKTNLKHGLGESGTDSVFRRTFSAITLAELVHVDNKGAYLTREEVHEILDAGLEYLLAERDLRGYVPAKGWAHALAHTADLLMVLARSVHCEKNELQRILNAVSAQLVNSGQTHYTHDEDERLVNAIVAILNRDIVEAQTLADWVESLSQAKTEGWKDAYQDPSANRARHNVKTFLRSLHYRLTKIETPPPNCDSLLVSLREGLKVITPWA
;
A
#
# COMPACT_ATOMS: atom_id res chain seq x y z
N MET A 1 -26.20 11.96 4.24
CA MET A 1 -26.83 11.85 2.92
C MET A 1 -27.13 10.38 2.64
N GLU A 2 -28.23 10.10 1.94
CA GLU A 2 -28.59 8.73 1.52
C GLU A 2 -27.75 8.27 0.31
N LYS A 3 -27.67 6.95 0.07
CA LYS A 3 -26.88 6.40 -1.07
C LYS A 3 -27.29 6.96 -2.42
N ASP A 4 -28.58 7.22 -2.64
CA ASP A 4 -29.07 7.76 -3.91
C ASP A 4 -28.50 9.14 -4.24
N PHE A 5 -28.19 9.94 -3.23
CA PHE A 5 -27.51 11.23 -3.43
C PHE A 5 -26.10 11.02 -4.01
N TRP A 6 -25.30 10.12 -3.42
CA TRP A 6 -23.96 9.81 -3.90
C TRP A 6 -23.96 9.13 -5.27
N ARG A 7 -24.90 8.20 -5.51
CA ARG A 7 -25.10 7.57 -6.83
C ARG A 7 -25.41 8.61 -7.92
N ALA A 8 -26.19 9.64 -7.61
CA ALA A 8 -26.49 10.71 -8.56
C ALA A 8 -25.24 11.51 -8.95
N ILE A 9 -24.30 11.74 -8.02
CA ILE A 9 -23.00 12.38 -8.31
C ILE A 9 -22.20 11.53 -9.30
N ILE A 10 -22.10 10.21 -9.08
CA ILE A 10 -21.39 9.30 -9.99
C ILE A 10 -22.06 9.23 -11.35
N ALA A 11 -23.39 9.12 -11.40
CA ALA A 11 -24.16 9.11 -12.64
C ALA A 11 -23.94 10.41 -13.45
N ASN A 12 -23.67 11.52 -12.77
CA ASN A 12 -23.30 12.80 -13.36
C ASN A 12 -21.77 12.97 -13.52
N LYS A 13 -21.02 11.88 -13.71
CA LYS A 13 -19.56 11.87 -13.93
C LYS A 13 -18.76 12.58 -12.84
N CYS A 14 -19.18 12.39 -11.59
CA CYS A 14 -18.60 13.04 -10.41
C CYS A 14 -18.61 14.58 -10.47
N ALA A 15 -19.54 15.20 -11.20
CA ALA A 15 -19.74 16.63 -11.11
C ALA A 15 -20.25 17.01 -9.71
N VAL A 16 -19.69 18.08 -9.15
CA VAL A 16 -20.15 18.63 -7.86
C VAL A 16 -21.57 19.16 -8.05
N PRO A 17 -22.56 18.75 -7.23
CA PRO A 17 -23.92 19.25 -7.36
C PRO A 17 -24.01 20.76 -7.13
N ASP A 18 -24.82 21.48 -7.92
CA ASP A 18 -24.91 22.96 -7.88
C ASP A 18 -25.25 23.56 -6.51
N SER A 19 -25.94 22.80 -5.65
CA SER A 19 -26.33 23.22 -4.30
C SER A 19 -25.27 23.00 -3.23
N TYR A 20 -24.11 22.42 -3.58
CA TYR A 20 -23.08 22.03 -2.62
C TYR A 20 -21.68 22.43 -3.11
N THR A 21 -20.77 22.59 -2.16
CA THR A 21 -19.33 22.59 -2.43
C THR A 21 -18.71 21.24 -2.07
N PRO A 22 -17.55 20.87 -2.65
CA PRO A 22 -16.83 19.65 -2.26
C PRO A 22 -16.52 19.62 -0.76
N SER A 23 -16.15 20.78 -0.19
CA SER A 23 -15.79 20.97 1.21
C SER A 23 -16.96 20.71 2.16
N GLN A 24 -18.19 21.04 1.75
CA GLN A 24 -19.40 20.75 2.55
C GLN A 24 -19.70 19.25 2.62
N LEU A 25 -19.34 18.50 1.58
CA LEU A 25 -19.60 17.06 1.47
C LEU A 25 -18.44 16.20 1.99
N LEU A 26 -17.24 16.78 2.11
CA LEU A 26 -16.02 16.09 2.55
C LEU A 26 -16.15 15.37 3.90
N PRO A 27 -16.69 15.98 4.98
CA PRO A 27 -16.77 15.29 6.28
C PRO A 27 -17.56 13.99 6.22
N GLU A 28 -18.64 13.96 5.43
CA GLU A 28 -19.46 12.77 5.28
C GLU A 28 -18.78 11.73 4.39
N LEU A 29 -18.11 12.14 3.30
CA LEU A 29 -17.30 11.24 2.48
C LEU A 29 -16.24 10.54 3.34
N LEU A 30 -15.52 11.29 4.19
CA LEU A 30 -14.49 10.73 5.08
C LEU A 30 -15.07 9.80 6.15
N GLU A 31 -16.24 10.10 6.68
CA GLU A 31 -16.90 9.24 7.66
C GLU A 31 -17.39 7.92 7.02
N ASN A 32 -17.91 7.99 5.80
CA ASN A 32 -18.38 6.83 5.04
C ASN A 32 -17.24 5.84 4.70
N LEU A 33 -15.98 6.28 4.70
CA LEU A 33 -14.81 5.40 4.52
C LEU A 33 -14.69 4.33 5.62
N GLY A 34 -15.33 4.53 6.78
CA GLY A 34 -15.43 3.53 7.84
C GLY A 34 -16.69 2.66 7.79
N SER A 35 -17.57 2.83 6.81
CA SER A 35 -18.86 2.12 6.71
C SER A 35 -18.67 0.61 6.46
N LEU A 36 -19.60 -0.21 6.96
CA LEU A 36 -19.66 -1.65 6.64
C LEU A 36 -20.41 -1.93 5.33
N ASP A 37 -21.13 -0.94 4.81
CA ASP A 37 -21.74 -1.01 3.49
C ASP A 37 -20.66 -0.73 2.43
N ALA A 38 -20.23 -1.79 1.74
CA ALA A 38 -19.19 -1.73 0.71
C ALA A 38 -19.55 -0.77 -0.42
N GLU A 39 -20.82 -0.70 -0.82
CA GLU A 39 -21.22 0.22 -1.88
C GLU A 39 -21.01 1.66 -1.42
N LEU A 40 -21.45 2.01 -0.21
CA LEU A 40 -21.28 3.37 0.32
C LEU A 40 -19.80 3.73 0.48
N ARG A 41 -18.99 2.79 0.95
CA ARG A 41 -17.57 2.99 1.26
C ARG A 41 -16.70 3.04 0.00
N ASP A 42 -16.72 1.96 -0.79
CA ASP A 42 -15.86 1.72 -1.94
C ASP A 42 -16.39 2.42 -3.20
N ASP A 43 -17.59 2.01 -3.64
CA ASP A 43 -18.12 2.34 -4.95
C ASP A 43 -18.59 3.80 -5.03
N LEU A 44 -19.01 4.36 -3.89
CA LEU A 44 -19.52 5.72 -3.79
C LEU A 44 -18.48 6.68 -3.19
N SER A 45 -18.18 6.55 -1.90
CA SER A 45 -17.45 7.61 -1.19
C SER A 45 -15.98 7.69 -1.58
N LEU A 46 -15.26 6.56 -1.62
CA LEU A 46 -13.87 6.53 -2.06
C LEU A 46 -13.76 6.97 -3.54
N PHE A 47 -14.62 6.46 -4.42
CA PHE A 47 -14.61 6.81 -5.84
C PHE A 47 -14.85 8.33 -6.07
N ILE A 48 -15.84 8.92 -5.42
CA ILE A 48 -16.11 10.36 -5.52
C ILE A 48 -14.93 11.16 -4.97
N LEU A 49 -14.40 10.78 -3.81
CA LEU A 49 -13.26 11.46 -3.18
C LEU A 49 -12.03 11.44 -4.10
N SER A 50 -11.66 10.27 -4.63
CA SER A 50 -10.57 10.12 -5.60
C SER A 50 -10.79 10.98 -6.84
N SER A 51 -12.00 10.96 -7.42
CA SER A 51 -12.31 11.78 -8.60
C SER A 51 -12.20 13.28 -8.32
N TRP A 52 -12.56 13.73 -7.12
CA TRP A 52 -12.51 15.14 -6.75
C TRP A 52 -11.10 15.61 -6.39
N LEU A 53 -10.30 14.75 -5.76
CA LEU A 53 -8.87 14.98 -5.54
C LEU A 53 -8.14 15.13 -6.87
N GLU A 54 -8.29 14.17 -7.78
CA GLU A 54 -7.70 14.22 -9.13
C GLU A 54 -8.22 15.39 -9.97
N GLY A 55 -9.48 15.77 -9.78
CA GLY A 55 -10.13 16.89 -10.45
C GLY A 55 -9.81 18.27 -9.88
N ASN A 56 -8.85 18.37 -8.94
CA ASN A 56 -8.47 19.61 -8.24
C ASN A 56 -9.67 20.35 -7.63
N LYS A 57 -10.63 19.61 -7.06
CA LYS A 57 -11.84 20.17 -6.44
C LYS A 57 -11.62 20.66 -5.01
N TYR A 58 -10.50 20.28 -4.41
CA TYR A 58 -10.07 20.72 -3.09
C TYR A 58 -8.83 21.62 -3.21
N SER A 59 -8.76 22.63 -2.35
CA SER A 59 -7.57 23.45 -2.19
C SER A 59 -6.45 22.68 -1.46
N PRO A 60 -5.17 23.08 -1.63
CA PRO A 60 -4.06 22.57 -0.84
C PRO A 60 -4.30 22.57 0.67
N MET A 61 -4.95 23.61 1.19
CA MET A 61 -5.26 23.73 2.63
C MET A 61 -6.25 22.66 3.08
N GLU A 62 -7.29 22.39 2.29
CA GLU A 62 -8.28 21.36 2.58
C GLU A 62 -7.67 19.96 2.50
N MET A 63 -6.84 19.70 1.49
CA MET A 63 -6.13 18.42 1.36
C MET A 63 -5.17 18.17 2.53
N ARG A 64 -4.40 19.17 2.97
CA ARG A 64 -3.55 19.06 4.18
C ARG A 64 -4.38 18.79 5.43
N ALA A 65 -5.54 19.42 5.58
CA ALA A 65 -6.41 19.22 6.74
C ALA A 65 -6.93 17.77 6.86
N MET A 66 -6.97 17.00 5.77
CA MET A 66 -7.34 15.57 5.79
C MET A 66 -6.24 14.68 6.38
N VAL A 67 -4.96 15.07 6.29
CA VAL A 67 -3.81 14.20 6.62
C VAL A 67 -3.82 13.78 8.09
N ALA A 68 -3.99 14.73 9.01
CA ALA A 68 -3.96 14.44 10.44
C ALA A 68 -5.02 13.42 10.90
N PRO A 69 -6.34 13.60 10.61
CA PRO A 69 -7.35 12.61 11.00
C PRO A 69 -7.14 11.25 10.32
N LEU A 70 -6.69 11.20 9.07
CA LEU A 70 -6.40 9.94 8.39
C LEU A 70 -5.24 9.18 9.05
N LYS A 71 -4.15 9.86 9.43
CA LYS A 71 -3.06 9.26 10.20
C LYS A 71 -3.54 8.74 11.56
N THR A 72 -4.40 9.49 12.26
CA THR A 72 -5.01 9.04 13.52
C THR A 72 -5.84 7.77 13.31
N ASN A 73 -6.60 7.70 12.21
CA ASN A 73 -7.42 6.54 11.88
C ASN A 73 -6.60 5.28 11.61
N LEU A 74 -5.34 5.37 11.14
CA LEU A 74 -4.46 4.19 10.99
C LEU A 74 -4.29 3.41 12.31
N LYS A 75 -4.44 4.09 13.45
CA LYS A 75 -4.30 3.52 14.80
C LYS A 75 -5.61 2.94 15.35
N HIS A 76 -6.73 3.12 14.64
CA HIS A 76 -8.05 2.67 15.11
C HIS A 76 -8.18 1.15 15.09
N GLY A 77 -8.21 0.53 16.28
CA GLY A 77 -8.27 -0.94 16.41
C GLY A 77 -7.02 -1.63 15.88
N LEU A 78 -5.88 -0.92 15.80
CA LEU A 78 -4.64 -1.49 15.27
C LEU A 78 -4.17 -2.67 16.13
N GLY A 79 -3.84 -3.78 15.47
CA GLY A 79 -3.45 -5.03 16.12
C GLY A 79 -4.63 -5.99 16.36
N GLU A 80 -5.88 -5.53 16.23
CA GLU A 80 -7.03 -6.42 16.15
C GLU A 80 -7.03 -7.20 14.84
N SER A 81 -7.68 -8.37 14.84
CA SER A 81 -7.86 -9.21 13.65
C SER A 81 -9.28 -9.77 13.62
N GLY A 82 -9.91 -9.77 12.45
CA GLY A 82 -11.27 -10.29 12.28
C GLY A 82 -12.38 -9.29 12.63
N THR A 83 -12.04 -8.11 13.13
CA THR A 83 -12.98 -7.08 13.56
C THR A 83 -13.32 -6.09 12.44
N ASP A 84 -14.39 -5.34 12.61
CA ASP A 84 -14.84 -4.35 11.64
C ASP A 84 -14.06 -3.03 11.70
N SER A 85 -13.23 -2.84 12.74
CA SER A 85 -12.36 -1.67 12.88
C SER A 85 -11.35 -1.55 11.72
N VAL A 86 -11.10 -2.64 10.99
CA VAL A 86 -10.17 -2.68 9.84
C VAL A 86 -10.56 -1.70 8.74
N PHE A 87 -11.85 -1.57 8.42
CA PHE A 87 -12.28 -0.75 7.27
C PHE A 87 -11.89 0.72 7.45
N ARG A 88 -12.04 1.30 8.64
CA ARG A 88 -11.68 2.71 8.85
C ARG A 88 -10.18 2.97 8.63
N ARG A 89 -9.32 2.10 9.18
CA ARG A 89 -7.86 2.28 9.08
C ARG A 89 -7.35 1.98 7.68
N THR A 90 -7.85 0.94 7.02
CA THR A 90 -7.37 0.59 5.67
C THR A 90 -7.82 1.60 4.62
N PHE A 91 -9.04 2.17 4.74
CA PHE A 91 -9.49 3.22 3.84
C PHE A 91 -8.82 4.57 4.13
N SER A 92 -8.33 4.76 5.35
CA SER A 92 -7.47 5.90 5.64
C SER A 92 -6.09 5.75 4.97
N ALA A 93 -5.54 4.54 4.90
CA ALA A 93 -4.29 4.26 4.19
C ALA A 93 -4.39 4.55 2.68
N ILE A 94 -5.44 4.06 2.00
CA ILE A 94 -5.62 4.35 0.56
C ILE A 94 -5.92 5.82 0.30
N THR A 95 -6.66 6.50 1.18
CA THR A 95 -6.92 7.94 1.03
C THR A 95 -5.65 8.77 1.22
N LEU A 96 -4.76 8.39 2.15
CA LEU A 96 -3.42 8.97 2.24
C LEU A 96 -2.61 8.74 0.95
N ALA A 97 -2.77 7.58 0.31
CA ALA A 97 -2.12 7.30 -0.97
C ALA A 97 -2.62 8.26 -2.07
N GLU A 98 -3.92 8.50 -2.15
CA GLU A 98 -4.52 9.46 -3.10
C GLU A 98 -3.99 10.88 -2.88
N LEU A 99 -3.88 11.32 -1.62
CA LEU A 99 -3.32 12.63 -1.28
C LEU A 99 -1.86 12.78 -1.72
N VAL A 100 -1.00 11.80 -1.38
CA VAL A 100 0.41 11.80 -1.79
C VAL A 100 0.55 11.69 -3.31
N HIS A 101 -0.36 10.97 -3.98
CA HIS A 101 -0.37 10.88 -5.44
C HIS A 101 -0.70 12.22 -6.11
N VAL A 102 -1.69 12.97 -5.58
CA VAL A 102 -1.95 14.34 -6.05
C VAL A 102 -0.75 15.24 -5.78
N ASP A 103 -0.12 15.14 -4.61
CA ASP A 103 1.10 15.89 -4.27
C ASP A 103 2.24 15.64 -5.26
N ASN A 104 2.44 14.37 -5.66
CA ASN A 104 3.44 14.00 -6.66
C ASN A 104 3.20 14.63 -8.05
N LYS A 105 1.97 15.03 -8.38
CA LYS A 105 1.62 15.75 -9.63
C LYS A 105 1.72 17.27 -9.48
N GLY A 106 1.43 17.78 -8.29
CA GLY A 106 1.42 19.20 -7.97
C GLY A 106 1.73 19.42 -6.49
N ALA A 107 3.01 19.64 -6.19
CA ALA A 107 3.51 19.69 -4.83
C ALA A 107 2.74 20.69 -3.96
N TYR A 108 2.22 20.20 -2.86
CA TYR A 108 1.53 20.98 -1.84
C TYR A 108 1.88 20.56 -0.41
N LEU A 109 2.37 19.34 -0.19
CA LEU A 109 2.90 18.88 1.09
C LEU A 109 4.33 19.37 1.29
N THR A 110 4.73 19.61 2.54
CA THR A 110 6.15 19.82 2.86
C THR A 110 6.89 18.47 2.98
N ARG A 111 8.23 18.52 3.00
CA ARG A 111 9.06 17.34 3.26
C ARG A 111 8.66 16.66 4.57
N GLU A 112 8.48 17.45 5.62
CA GLU A 112 8.12 16.98 6.96
C GLU A 112 6.75 16.30 6.93
N GLU A 113 5.76 16.88 6.25
CA GLU A 113 4.43 16.28 6.12
C GLU A 113 4.47 14.93 5.39
N VAL A 114 5.25 14.82 4.29
CA VAL A 114 5.45 13.54 3.59
C VAL A 114 6.15 12.52 4.48
N HIS A 115 7.16 12.94 5.24
CA HIS A 115 7.90 12.07 6.16
C HIS A 115 7.00 11.56 7.29
N GLU A 116 6.13 12.41 7.85
CA GLU A 116 5.14 11.98 8.84
C GLU A 116 4.13 10.96 8.28
N ILE A 117 3.72 11.10 7.01
CA ILE A 117 2.86 10.12 6.33
C ILE A 117 3.62 8.80 6.14
N LEU A 118 4.88 8.86 5.72
CA LEU A 118 5.73 7.68 5.58
C LEU A 118 5.88 6.97 6.92
N ASP A 119 6.21 7.69 8.00
CA ASP A 119 6.36 7.11 9.33
C ASP A 119 5.08 6.40 9.78
N ALA A 120 3.92 7.04 9.60
CA ALA A 120 2.63 6.46 9.94
C ALA A 120 2.31 5.22 9.09
N GLY A 121 2.62 5.24 7.79
CA GLY A 121 2.42 4.11 6.88
C GLY A 121 3.32 2.91 7.22
N LEU A 122 4.59 3.15 7.58
CA LEU A 122 5.52 2.10 7.99
C LEU A 122 5.16 1.51 9.36
N GLU A 123 4.77 2.36 10.32
CA GLU A 123 4.24 1.92 11.63
C GLU A 123 3.01 1.02 11.42
N TYR A 124 2.09 1.46 10.55
CA TYR A 124 0.88 0.72 10.23
C TYR A 124 1.17 -0.64 9.58
N LEU A 125 2.04 -0.69 8.55
CA LEU A 125 2.42 -1.92 7.85
C LEU A 125 2.89 -3.02 8.83
N LEU A 126 3.75 -2.64 9.77
CA LEU A 126 4.43 -3.58 10.67
C LEU A 126 3.58 -3.99 11.88
N ALA A 127 2.64 -3.13 12.28
CA ALA A 127 1.77 -3.37 13.43
C ALA A 127 0.46 -4.10 13.07
N GLU A 128 0.00 -4.00 11.82
CA GLU A 128 -1.26 -4.60 11.37
C GLU A 128 -1.26 -6.14 11.50
N ARG A 129 -2.40 -6.67 11.96
CA ARG A 129 -2.63 -8.11 12.14
C ARG A 129 -3.86 -8.61 11.38
N ASP A 130 -4.72 -7.71 10.91
CA ASP A 130 -5.82 -8.03 10.02
C ASP A 130 -5.38 -7.93 8.56
N LEU A 131 -5.06 -9.09 7.98
CA LEU A 131 -4.58 -9.20 6.60
C LEU A 131 -5.64 -9.82 5.69
N ARG A 132 -6.93 -9.68 6.04
CA ARG A 132 -8.03 -10.17 5.20
C ARG A 132 -8.10 -9.36 3.90
N GLY A 133 -8.33 -10.07 2.80
CA GLY A 133 -8.67 -9.48 1.51
C GLY A 133 -10.15 -9.10 1.44
N TYR A 134 -10.93 -9.87 0.68
CA TYR A 134 -12.38 -9.70 0.59
C TYR A 134 -13.10 -10.28 1.82
N VAL A 135 -14.01 -9.50 2.42
CA VAL A 135 -14.90 -9.93 3.49
C VAL A 135 -16.32 -10.04 2.93
N PRO A 136 -16.92 -11.25 2.90
CA PRO A 136 -18.28 -11.45 2.38
C PRO A 136 -19.28 -10.46 2.98
N ALA A 137 -20.14 -9.90 2.13
CA ALA A 137 -21.14 -8.87 2.43
C ALA A 137 -20.60 -7.50 2.91
N LYS A 138 -19.31 -7.39 3.28
CA LYS A 138 -18.71 -6.13 3.76
C LYS A 138 -17.71 -5.52 2.79
N GLY A 139 -17.28 -6.26 1.76
CA GLY A 139 -16.34 -5.78 0.74
C GLY A 139 -14.88 -5.92 1.14
N TRP A 140 -14.02 -5.08 0.57
CA TRP A 140 -12.57 -5.18 0.72
C TRP A 140 -12.08 -4.62 2.06
N ALA A 141 -11.34 -5.42 2.84
CA ALA A 141 -10.57 -4.92 3.97
C ALA A 141 -9.19 -4.42 3.49
N HIS A 142 -8.42 -5.27 2.80
CA HIS A 142 -7.29 -4.88 1.95
C HIS A 142 -6.17 -4.09 2.65
N ALA A 143 -5.89 -4.38 3.92
CA ALA A 143 -4.91 -3.62 4.70
C ALA A 143 -3.51 -3.57 4.07
N LEU A 144 -2.97 -4.73 3.72
CA LEU A 144 -1.67 -4.81 3.06
C LEU A 144 -1.69 -4.16 1.67
N ALA A 145 -2.77 -4.38 0.93
CA ALA A 145 -2.94 -3.88 -0.43
C ALA A 145 -2.98 -2.35 -0.49
N HIS A 146 -3.79 -1.70 0.38
CA HIS A 146 -3.87 -0.24 0.47
C HIS A 146 -2.57 0.37 1.01
N THR A 147 -1.92 -0.29 1.96
CA THR A 147 -0.63 0.16 2.47
C THR A 147 0.44 0.08 1.39
N ALA A 148 0.43 -0.96 0.55
CA ALA A 148 1.35 -1.08 -0.58
C ALA A 148 1.17 0.07 -1.60
N ASP A 149 -0.05 0.50 -1.87
CA ASP A 149 -0.30 1.67 -2.74
C ASP A 149 0.25 2.95 -2.12
N LEU A 150 0.06 3.15 -0.80
CA LEU A 150 0.63 4.29 -0.07
C LEU A 150 2.16 4.30 -0.18
N LEU A 151 2.81 3.16 0.04
CA LEU A 151 4.26 3.04 -0.09
C LEU A 151 4.73 3.28 -1.53
N MET A 152 3.96 2.85 -2.53
CA MET A 152 4.28 3.10 -3.94
C MET A 152 4.29 4.60 -4.25
N VAL A 153 3.28 5.35 -3.81
CA VAL A 153 3.23 6.80 -4.09
C VAL A 153 4.25 7.57 -3.26
N LEU A 154 4.54 7.16 -2.03
CA LEU A 154 5.61 7.72 -1.21
C LEU A 154 6.99 7.49 -1.86
N ALA A 155 7.25 6.29 -2.38
CA ALA A 155 8.48 6.00 -3.10
C ALA A 155 8.69 6.88 -4.34
N ARG A 156 7.62 7.42 -4.93
CA ARG A 156 7.69 8.37 -6.06
C ARG A 156 7.93 9.82 -5.60
N SER A 157 7.70 10.14 -4.34
CA SER A 157 7.81 11.51 -3.84
C SER A 157 9.23 12.03 -3.86
N VAL A 158 9.41 13.24 -4.38
CA VAL A 158 10.69 13.96 -4.37
C VAL A 158 11.24 14.20 -2.96
N HIS A 159 10.37 14.12 -1.93
CA HIS A 159 10.74 14.26 -0.53
C HIS A 159 11.28 12.98 0.10
N CYS A 160 11.07 11.82 -0.54
CA CYS A 160 11.69 10.56 -0.14
C CYS A 160 13.01 10.37 -0.90
N GLU A 161 14.12 10.43 -0.18
CA GLU A 161 15.47 10.21 -0.70
C GLU A 161 15.92 8.78 -0.36
N LYS A 162 17.21 8.49 -0.57
CA LYS A 162 17.77 7.14 -0.41
C LYS A 162 17.41 6.49 0.93
N ASN A 163 17.48 7.24 2.03
CA ASN A 163 17.20 6.70 3.37
C ASN A 163 15.73 6.28 3.50
N GLU A 164 14.80 7.11 3.02
CA GLU A 164 13.37 6.80 3.05
C GLU A 164 13.03 5.60 2.17
N LEU A 165 13.61 5.52 0.96
CA LEU A 165 13.42 4.35 0.09
C LEU A 165 13.96 3.06 0.73
N GLN A 166 15.09 3.12 1.43
CA GLN A 166 15.61 1.98 2.19
C GLN A 166 14.68 1.57 3.33
N ARG A 167 14.06 2.53 4.03
CA ARG A 167 13.07 2.23 5.07
C ARG A 167 11.86 1.50 4.49
N ILE A 168 11.38 1.89 3.32
CA ILE A 168 10.31 1.19 2.61
C ILE A 168 10.74 -0.24 2.26
N LEU A 169 11.92 -0.43 1.66
CA LEU A 169 12.47 -1.76 1.35
C LEU A 169 12.51 -2.68 2.58
N ASN A 170 13.07 -2.17 3.68
CA ASN A 170 13.23 -2.91 4.93
C ASN A 170 11.88 -3.26 5.57
N ALA A 171 10.90 -2.35 5.51
CA ALA A 171 9.58 -2.61 6.07
C ALA A 171 8.80 -3.65 5.24
N VAL A 172 8.91 -3.59 3.91
CA VAL A 172 8.33 -4.60 3.01
C VAL A 172 8.94 -5.98 3.27
N SER A 173 10.27 -6.08 3.41
CA SER A 173 10.91 -7.37 3.72
C SER A 173 10.53 -7.88 5.09
N ALA A 174 10.52 -7.01 6.12
CA ALA A 174 10.07 -7.37 7.45
C ALA A 174 8.62 -7.89 7.47
N GLN A 175 7.71 -7.24 6.73
CA GLN A 175 6.33 -7.69 6.63
C GLN A 175 6.23 -9.06 5.95
N LEU A 176 6.88 -9.25 4.81
CA LEU A 176 6.87 -10.51 4.07
C LEU A 176 7.44 -11.68 4.90
N VAL A 177 8.57 -11.47 5.55
CA VAL A 177 9.24 -12.48 6.39
C VAL A 177 8.41 -12.87 7.61
N ASN A 178 7.69 -11.91 8.20
CA ASN A 178 6.88 -12.12 9.40
C ASN A 178 5.39 -12.37 9.11
N SER A 179 5.04 -12.64 7.84
CA SER A 179 3.66 -12.85 7.37
C SER A 179 3.07 -14.22 7.69
N GLY A 180 3.53 -14.87 8.76
CA GLY A 180 3.12 -16.22 9.13
C GLY A 180 1.66 -16.36 9.57
N GLN A 181 0.90 -15.27 9.65
CA GLN A 181 -0.50 -15.29 10.07
C GLN A 181 -1.45 -15.70 8.93
N THR A 182 -1.19 -15.32 7.68
CA THR A 182 -2.08 -15.61 6.54
C THR A 182 -1.33 -15.79 5.23
N HIS A 183 -1.96 -16.45 4.26
CA HIS A 183 -1.54 -16.40 2.86
C HIS A 183 -2.02 -15.10 2.20
N TYR A 184 -1.20 -14.57 1.30
CA TYR A 184 -1.61 -13.50 0.38
C TYR A 184 -2.30 -14.15 -0.82
N THR A 185 -3.50 -13.68 -1.16
CA THR A 185 -4.42 -14.38 -2.08
C THR A 185 -5.21 -13.43 -2.97
N HIS A 186 -5.04 -12.12 -2.82
CA HIS A 186 -5.76 -11.07 -3.55
C HIS A 186 -4.75 -10.06 -4.14
N ASP A 187 -3.69 -10.60 -4.74
CA ASP A 187 -2.63 -9.85 -5.43
C ASP A 187 -1.88 -8.84 -4.55
N GLU A 188 -1.86 -9.04 -3.23
CA GLU A 188 -1.15 -8.15 -2.30
C GLU A 188 0.36 -8.12 -2.60
N ASP A 189 0.90 -9.23 -3.09
CA ASP A 189 2.27 -9.33 -3.57
C ASP A 189 2.52 -8.47 -4.83
N GLU A 190 1.60 -8.46 -5.80
CA GLU A 190 1.73 -7.60 -6.98
C GLU A 190 1.63 -6.10 -6.63
N ARG A 191 0.80 -5.73 -5.65
CA ARG A 191 0.74 -4.35 -5.18
C ARG A 191 2.02 -3.93 -4.46
N LEU A 192 2.62 -4.80 -3.65
CA LEU A 192 3.95 -4.56 -3.07
C LEU A 192 5.03 -4.45 -4.16
N VAL A 193 4.95 -5.24 -5.23
CA VAL A 193 5.87 -5.13 -6.37
C VAL A 193 5.81 -3.74 -7.00
N ASN A 194 4.64 -3.12 -7.10
CA ASN A 194 4.53 -1.75 -7.61
C ASN A 194 5.32 -0.74 -6.76
N ALA A 195 5.36 -0.92 -5.44
CA ALA A 195 6.19 -0.08 -4.56
C ALA A 195 7.69 -0.28 -4.81
N ILE A 196 8.14 -1.52 -5.03
CA ILE A 196 9.55 -1.79 -5.37
C ILE A 196 9.92 -1.21 -6.73
N VAL A 197 9.07 -1.38 -7.75
CA VAL A 197 9.32 -0.78 -9.07
C VAL A 197 9.36 0.75 -8.99
N ALA A 198 8.52 1.37 -8.14
CA ALA A 198 8.60 2.80 -7.88
C ALA A 198 9.95 3.21 -7.27
N ILE A 199 10.49 2.44 -6.31
CA ILE A 199 11.83 2.66 -5.74
C ILE A 199 12.92 2.55 -6.83
N LEU A 200 12.88 1.50 -7.65
CA LEU A 200 13.89 1.28 -8.69
C LEU A 200 13.93 2.42 -9.71
N ASN A 201 12.77 2.93 -10.11
CA ASN A 201 12.65 4.06 -11.03
C ASN A 201 13.23 5.37 -10.48
N ARG A 202 13.53 5.46 -9.18
CA ARG A 202 14.15 6.67 -8.60
C ARG A 202 15.65 6.77 -8.88
N ASP A 203 16.32 5.67 -9.24
CA ASP A 203 17.76 5.62 -9.55
C ASP A 203 18.69 6.19 -8.45
N ILE A 204 18.29 6.08 -7.18
CA ILE A 204 19.08 6.59 -6.03
C ILE A 204 19.41 5.51 -4.99
N VAL A 205 19.07 4.25 -5.27
CA VAL A 205 19.40 3.08 -4.44
C VAL A 205 20.38 2.21 -5.21
N GLU A 206 21.54 1.91 -4.62
CA GLU A 206 22.60 1.17 -5.30
C GLU A 206 22.23 -0.31 -5.53
N ALA A 207 22.79 -0.88 -6.59
CA ALA A 207 22.61 -2.30 -6.92
C ALA A 207 22.97 -3.23 -5.76
N GLN A 208 24.04 -2.94 -5.01
CA GLN A 208 24.45 -3.75 -3.86
C GLN A 208 23.38 -3.73 -2.75
N THR A 209 22.87 -2.55 -2.43
CA THR A 209 21.79 -2.37 -1.46
C THR A 209 20.53 -3.16 -1.83
N LEU A 210 20.19 -3.21 -3.12
CA LEU A 210 19.07 -4.02 -3.63
C LEU A 210 19.36 -5.52 -3.56
N ALA A 211 20.61 -5.94 -3.84
CA ALA A 211 21.03 -7.33 -3.73
C ALA A 211 20.96 -7.83 -2.28
N ASP A 212 21.48 -7.06 -1.33
CA ASP A 212 21.43 -7.34 0.11
C ASP A 212 19.98 -7.41 0.60
N TRP A 213 19.10 -6.55 0.07
CA TRP A 213 17.68 -6.60 0.37
C TRP A 213 17.01 -7.90 -0.12
N VAL A 214 17.32 -8.37 -1.33
CA VAL A 214 16.82 -9.68 -1.81
C VAL A 214 17.38 -10.83 -0.95
N GLU A 215 18.66 -10.76 -0.57
CA GLU A 215 19.27 -11.74 0.32
C GLU A 215 18.51 -11.81 1.65
N SER A 216 18.17 -10.66 2.24
CA SER A 216 17.40 -10.56 3.49
C SER A 216 16.04 -11.27 3.43
N LEU A 217 15.39 -11.29 2.26
CA LEU A 217 14.15 -12.03 2.02
C LEU A 217 14.40 -13.54 1.92
N SER A 218 15.49 -13.92 1.25
CA SER A 218 15.80 -15.33 0.94
C SER A 218 16.48 -16.12 2.07
N GLN A 219 17.07 -15.44 3.05
CA GLN A 219 17.75 -16.08 4.19
C GLN A 219 17.10 -15.73 5.53
N ALA A 220 15.88 -15.22 5.50
CA ALA A 220 15.22 -14.77 6.72
C ALA A 220 14.99 -15.97 7.68
N LYS A 221 15.52 -15.85 8.90
CA LYS A 221 15.55 -16.82 10.03
C LYS A 221 16.86 -17.59 10.15
N THR A 222 17.20 -17.97 11.39
CA THR A 222 18.49 -18.59 11.79
C THR A 222 18.86 -19.86 11.03
N GLU A 223 17.89 -20.56 10.44
CA GLU A 223 18.10 -21.79 9.65
C GLU A 223 17.67 -21.63 8.16
N GLY A 224 17.32 -20.40 7.75
CA GLY A 224 16.76 -20.09 6.43
C GLY A 224 15.37 -20.72 6.20
N TRP A 225 14.96 -20.81 4.93
CA TRP A 225 13.64 -21.35 4.55
C TRP A 225 13.59 -22.86 4.38
N LYS A 226 14.72 -23.55 4.58
CA LYS A 226 14.88 -24.97 4.24
C LYS A 226 13.78 -25.82 4.88
N ASP A 227 13.57 -25.71 6.18
CA ASP A 227 12.60 -26.52 6.93
C ASP A 227 11.29 -25.78 7.24
N ALA A 228 11.10 -24.58 6.69
CA ALA A 228 9.91 -23.77 6.91
C ALA A 228 8.61 -24.46 6.44
N TYR A 229 8.68 -25.45 5.55
CA TYR A 229 7.51 -26.23 5.11
C TYR A 229 6.92 -27.12 6.22
N GLN A 230 7.69 -27.42 7.27
CA GLN A 230 7.25 -28.27 8.39
C GLN A 230 6.44 -27.49 9.44
N ASP A 231 6.60 -26.17 9.51
CA ASP A 231 5.83 -25.30 10.40
C ASP A 231 4.77 -24.51 9.60
N PRO A 232 3.47 -24.59 9.92
CA PRO A 232 2.43 -23.93 9.14
C PRO A 232 2.61 -22.41 9.01
N SER A 233 3.10 -21.74 10.06
CA SER A 233 3.31 -20.29 10.08
C SER A 233 4.51 -19.90 9.22
N ALA A 234 5.64 -20.59 9.39
CA ALA A 234 6.83 -20.41 8.57
C ALA A 234 6.56 -20.75 7.10
N ASN A 235 5.73 -21.75 6.80
CA ASN A 235 5.37 -22.10 5.44
C ASN A 235 4.52 -21.02 4.77
N ARG A 236 3.61 -20.38 5.51
CA ARG A 236 2.86 -19.20 5.02
C ARG A 236 3.78 -18.05 4.66
N ALA A 237 4.68 -17.69 5.58
CA ALA A 237 5.66 -16.63 5.32
C ALA A 237 6.55 -16.96 4.12
N ARG A 238 7.08 -18.19 4.07
CA ARG A 238 7.88 -18.70 2.94
C ARG A 238 7.11 -18.61 1.62
N HIS A 239 5.83 -19.01 1.63
CA HIS A 239 4.96 -18.93 0.46
C HIS A 239 4.84 -17.48 -0.02
N ASN A 240 4.50 -16.55 0.87
CA ASN A 240 4.29 -15.15 0.51
C ASN A 240 5.59 -14.51 -0.04
N VAL A 241 6.73 -14.76 0.61
CA VAL A 241 8.05 -14.30 0.12
C VAL A 241 8.35 -14.87 -1.27
N LYS A 242 8.15 -16.18 -1.47
CA LYS A 242 8.41 -16.84 -2.74
C LYS A 242 7.51 -16.29 -3.86
N THR A 243 6.22 -16.11 -3.59
CA THR A 243 5.26 -15.58 -4.55
C THR A 243 5.64 -14.15 -4.91
N PHE A 244 5.92 -13.29 -3.92
CA PHE A 244 6.39 -11.93 -4.13
C PHE A 244 7.67 -11.85 -4.99
N LEU A 245 8.70 -12.65 -4.70
CA LEU A 245 9.93 -12.66 -5.50
C LEU A 245 9.69 -13.12 -6.94
N ARG A 246 8.76 -14.07 -7.15
CA ARG A 246 8.34 -14.51 -8.50
C ARG A 246 7.61 -13.39 -9.24
N SER A 247 6.69 -12.71 -8.58
CA SER A 247 5.94 -11.58 -9.14
C SER A 247 6.88 -10.43 -9.51
N LEU A 248 7.85 -10.10 -8.64
CA LEU A 248 8.88 -9.09 -8.93
C LEU A 248 9.76 -9.50 -10.12
N HIS A 249 10.28 -10.73 -10.12
CA HIS A 249 11.08 -11.24 -11.23
C HIS A 249 10.30 -11.20 -12.55
N TYR A 250 9.04 -11.66 -12.54
CA TYR A 250 8.19 -11.64 -13.73
C TYR A 250 7.94 -10.22 -14.22
N ARG A 251 7.56 -9.30 -13.32
CA ARG A 251 7.34 -7.89 -13.65
C ARG A 251 8.57 -7.26 -14.30
N LEU A 252 9.75 -7.45 -13.71
CA LEU A 252 11.01 -6.90 -14.24
C LEU A 252 11.45 -7.56 -15.57
N THR A 253 11.08 -8.81 -15.80
CA THR A 253 11.35 -9.49 -17.09
C THR A 253 10.43 -9.01 -18.22
N LYS A 254 9.24 -8.49 -17.89
CA LYS A 254 8.21 -8.11 -18.87
C LYS A 254 8.04 -6.62 -19.07
N ILE A 255 8.60 -5.79 -18.19
CA ILE A 255 8.48 -4.34 -18.29
C ILE A 255 9.14 -3.85 -19.58
N GLU A 256 8.42 -3.02 -20.35
CA GLU A 256 8.91 -2.51 -21.64
C GLU A 256 10.09 -1.56 -21.49
N THR A 257 10.10 -0.78 -20.39
CA THR A 257 11.19 0.12 -20.02
C THR A 257 11.75 -0.33 -18.68
N PRO A 258 12.82 -1.16 -18.68
CA PRO A 258 13.46 -1.62 -17.45
C PRO A 258 13.97 -0.46 -16.60
N PRO A 259 13.74 -0.47 -15.28
CA PRO A 259 14.31 0.54 -14.39
C PRO A 259 15.82 0.35 -14.25
N PRO A 260 16.54 1.34 -13.70
CA PRO A 260 17.94 1.17 -13.31
C PRO A 260 18.16 -0.05 -12.40
N ASN A 261 19.35 -0.63 -12.50
CA ASN A 261 19.76 -1.85 -11.78
C ASN A 261 18.90 -3.10 -12.04
N CYS A 262 17.99 -3.09 -13.03
CA CYS A 262 17.08 -4.21 -13.32
C CYS A 262 17.84 -5.53 -13.57
N ASP A 263 18.85 -5.54 -14.42
CA ASP A 263 19.60 -6.76 -14.75
C ASP A 263 20.32 -7.35 -13.52
N SER A 264 21.00 -6.49 -12.75
CA SER A 264 21.66 -6.88 -11.50
C SER A 264 20.65 -7.45 -10.50
N LEU A 265 19.50 -6.81 -10.36
CA LEU A 265 18.44 -7.27 -9.47
C LEU A 265 17.82 -8.59 -9.96
N LEU A 266 17.64 -8.79 -11.26
CA LEU A 266 17.17 -10.06 -11.83
C LEU A 266 18.12 -11.22 -11.49
N VAL A 267 19.44 -10.98 -11.48
CA VAL A 267 20.42 -11.98 -11.02
C VAL A 267 20.18 -12.30 -9.53
N SER A 268 20.12 -11.28 -8.66
CA SER A 268 19.86 -11.48 -7.23
C SER A 268 18.54 -12.20 -6.95
N LEU A 269 17.47 -11.87 -7.69
CA LEU A 269 16.17 -12.53 -7.57
C LEU A 269 16.22 -14.02 -7.94
N ARG A 270 16.98 -14.39 -8.99
CA ARG A 270 17.16 -15.80 -9.37
C ARG A 270 17.91 -16.56 -8.29
N GLU A 271 18.97 -15.98 -7.72
CA GLU A 271 19.71 -16.62 -6.63
C GLU A 271 18.84 -16.74 -5.37
N GLY A 272 18.14 -15.68 -4.98
CA GLY A 272 17.20 -15.73 -3.84
C GLY A 272 16.09 -16.77 -4.05
N LEU A 273 15.53 -16.90 -5.25
CA LEU A 273 14.54 -17.92 -5.56
C LEU A 273 15.12 -19.34 -5.45
N LYS A 274 16.35 -19.60 -5.94
CA LYS A 274 17.02 -20.90 -5.76
C LYS A 274 17.18 -21.26 -4.28
N VAL A 275 17.53 -20.30 -3.43
CA VAL A 275 17.66 -20.52 -1.97
C VAL A 275 16.31 -20.91 -1.34
N ILE A 276 15.22 -20.25 -1.72
CA ILE A 276 13.87 -20.53 -1.17
C ILE A 276 13.23 -21.81 -1.75
N THR A 277 13.61 -22.18 -2.96
CA THR A 277 13.20 -23.40 -3.64
C THR A 277 14.40 -24.24 -4.04
N PRO A 278 15.09 -24.89 -3.08
CA PRO A 278 16.31 -25.64 -3.37
C PRO A 278 16.09 -26.90 -4.22
N TRP A 279 14.82 -27.25 -4.50
CA TRP A 279 14.40 -28.38 -5.32
C TRP A 279 13.94 -27.99 -6.73
N ALA A 280 13.98 -26.70 -7.08
CA ALA A 280 13.62 -26.17 -8.41
C ALA A 280 14.87 -25.86 -9.22
#